data_AF-A0A7Z0NB46-F1
#
_entry.id   AF-A0A7Z0NB46-F1
#
_cell.length_a   1.000
_cell.length_b   1.000
_cell.length_c   1.000
_cell.angle_alpha   90.00
_cell.angle_beta   90.00
_cell.angle_gamma   90.00
#
_symmetry.space_group_name_H-M   'P 1'
#
loop_
_entity.id
_entity.type
_entity.pdbx_description
1 polymer ?
#
loop_
_entity_poly.entity_id
_entity_poly.type
_entity_poly.pdbx_seq_one_letter_code
_entity_poly.pdbx_strand_id
1 'polypeptide(L)' 'MKKVQVESSNIASIGYDADSETLEIEFLNGSVYQYYNIPENIYDGIMSAASHGGYLASNIKGQYSYSKV' A
#
# COMPACT_ATOMS: atom_id res chain seq x y z
N MET A 1 -5.24 8.95 -8.14
CA MET A 1 -4.07 8.04 -8.09
C MET A 1 -3.83 7.25 -9.39
N LYS A 2 -2.55 6.90 -9.66
CA LYS A 2 -2.14 5.91 -10.66
C LYS A 2 -1.54 4.71 -9.91
N LYS A 3 -1.92 3.48 -10.28
CA LYS A 3 -1.37 2.26 -9.66
C LYS A 3 -0.10 1.82 -10.36
N VAL A 4 0.85 1.31 -9.59
CA VAL A 4 2.10 0.71 -10.07
C VAL A 4 2.06 -0.78 -9.74
N GLN A 5 2.30 -1.63 -10.74
CA GLN A 5 2.46 -3.06 -10.50
C GLN A 5 3.81 -3.31 -9.83
N VAL A 6 3.81 -4.18 -8.83
CA VAL A 6 5.01 -4.50 -8.06
C VAL A 6 5.29 -5.99 -8.11
N GLU A 7 6.57 -6.36 -8.09
CA GLU A 7 6.95 -7.75 -7.92
C GLU A 7 6.84 -8.13 -6.44
N SER A 8 5.80 -8.90 -6.11
CA SER A 8 5.55 -9.39 -4.76
C SER A 8 4.82 -10.73 -4.81
N SER A 9 5.02 -11.56 -3.79
CA SER A 9 4.30 -12.83 -3.64
C SER A 9 2.86 -12.68 -3.15
N ASN A 10 2.45 -11.47 -2.76
CA ASN A 10 1.11 -11.22 -2.21
C ASN A 10 0.45 -9.95 -2.74
N ILE A 11 1.23 -8.94 -3.13
CA ILE A 11 0.72 -7.64 -3.62
C ILE A 11 0.80 -7.62 -5.15
N ALA A 12 -0.31 -7.28 -5.80
CA ALA A 12 -0.41 -7.13 -7.25
C ALA A 12 -0.04 -5.70 -7.69
N SER A 13 -0.59 -4.70 -7.00
CA SER A 13 -0.36 -3.29 -7.32
C SER A 13 -0.44 -2.40 -6.09
N ILE A 14 0.27 -1.27 -6.16
CA ILE A 14 0.28 -0.23 -5.13
C ILE A 14 -0.08 1.10 -5.81
N GLY A 15 -1.08 1.79 -5.29
CA GLY A 15 -1.46 3.14 -5.69
C GLY A 15 -1.30 4.10 -4.52
N TYR A 16 -0.89 5.33 -4.80
CA TYR A 16 -0.86 6.38 -3.80
C TYR A 16 -1.47 7.67 -4.35
N ASP A 17 -2.18 8.36 -3.48
CA ASP A 17 -2.83 9.63 -3.75
C ASP A 17 -2.38 10.64 -2.68
N ALA A 18 -1.52 11.58 -3.08
CA ALA A 18 -0.94 12.55 -2.14
C ALA A 18 -1.97 13.59 -1.65
N ASP A 19 -2.94 13.95 -2.49
CA ASP A 19 -3.97 14.93 -2.13
C ASP A 19 -4.90 14.41 -1.02
N SER A 20 -5.13 13.10 -1.00
CA SER A 20 -5.99 12.42 -0.02
C SER A 20 -5.22 11.53 0.96
N GLU A 21 -3.89 11.58 0.95
CA GLU A 21 -2.98 10.74 1.74
C GLU A 21 -3.42 9.26 1.78
N THR A 22 -3.86 8.74 0.64
CA THR A 22 -4.48 7.42 0.53
C THR A 22 -3.57 6.45 -0.20
N LEU A 23 -3.21 5.36 0.47
CA LEU A 23 -2.48 4.24 -0.09
C LEU A 23 -3.44 3.11 -0.43
N GLU A 24 -3.56 2.78 -1.71
CA GLU A 24 -4.31 1.63 -2.19
C GLU A 24 -3.38 0.44 -2.40
N ILE A 25 -3.72 -0.71 -1.84
CA ILE A 25 -3.02 -1.98 -2.02
C ILE A 25 -4.00 -2.96 -2.65
N GLU A 26 -3.66 -3.46 -3.83
CA GLU A 26 -4.33 -4.58 -4.47
C GLU A 26 -3.51 -5.85 -4.24
N PHE A 27 -4.14 -6.88 -3.69
CA PHE A 27 -3.52 -8.18 -3.48
C PHE A 27 -3.74 -9.10 -4.67
N LEU A 28 -2.85 -10.08 -4.85
CA LEU A 28 -2.95 -11.08 -5.94
C LEU A 28 -4.23 -11.91 -5.89
N ASN A 29 -4.90 -11.99 -4.73
CA ASN A 29 -6.19 -12.64 -4.57
C ASN A 29 -7.40 -11.78 -4.99
N GLY A 30 -7.15 -10.58 -5.54
CA GLY A 30 -8.17 -9.64 -6.01
C GLY A 30 -8.77 -8.76 -4.92
N SER A 31 -8.34 -8.88 -3.66
CA SER A 31 -8.80 -7.96 -2.61
C SER A 31 -8.07 -6.62 -2.69
N VAL A 32 -8.82 -5.53 -2.50
CA VAL A 32 -8.29 -4.16 -2.52
C VAL A 32 -8.53 -3.51 -1.16
N TYR A 33 -7.48 -2.89 -0.64
CA TYR A 33 -7.51 -2.18 0.64
C TYR A 33 -7.02 -0.76 0.44
N GLN A 34 -7.69 0.20 1.06
CA GLN A 34 -7.26 1.58 1.11
C GLN A 34 -6.88 1.93 2.53
N TYR A 35 -5.65 2.39 2.73
CA TYR A 35 -5.13 2.92 3.98
C TYR A 35 -5.10 4.44 3.91
N TYR A 36 -5.53 5.11 4.97
CA TYR A 36 -5.72 6.57 5.02
C TYR A 36 -4.71 7.26 5.93
N ASN A 37 -4.48 8.55 5.68
CA ASN A 37 -3.49 9.39 6.38
C ASN A 37 -2.08 8.79 6.28
N ILE A 38 -1.75 8.23 5.12
CA ILE A 38 -0.43 7.68 4.82
C ILE A 38 0.44 8.82 4.33
N PRO A 39 1.48 9.22 5.08
CA PRO A 39 2.40 10.24 4.62
C PRO A 39 3.26 9.72 3.46
N GLU A 40 3.73 10.63 2.61
CA GLU A 40 4.50 10.31 1.40
C GLU A 40 5.75 9.47 1.70
N ASN A 41 6.42 9.70 2.83
CA ASN A 41 7.61 8.92 3.20
C ASN A 41 7.31 7.43 3.44
N ILE A 42 6.08 7.08 3.84
CA ILE A 42 5.64 5.69 4.02
C ILE A 42 5.35 5.05 2.66
N TYR A 43 4.80 5.82 1.71
CA TYR A 43 4.64 5.39 0.33
C TYR A 43 6.01 5.12 -0.33
N ASP A 44 6.95 6.05 -0.22
CA ASP A 44 8.31 5.86 -0.73
C ASP A 44 9.00 4.64 -0.09
N GLY A 45 8.76 4.44 1.21
CA GLY A 45 9.27 3.31 1.96
C GLY A 45 8.74 1.97 1.47
N ILE A 46 7.42 1.84 1.21
CA ILE A 46 6.87 0.58 0.70
C ILE A 46 7.30 0.32 -0.75
N MET A 47 7.41 1.36 -1.58
CA MET A 47 7.86 1.25 -2.97
C MET A 47 9.34 0.86 -3.09
N SER A 48 10.16 1.23 -2.11
CA SER A 48 11.59 0.90 -2.06
C SER A 48 11.89 -0.39 -1.30
N ALA A 49 10.88 -1.02 -0.70
CA ALA A 49 11.07 -2.17 0.16
C ALA A 49 11.44 -3.42 -0.64
N ALA A 50 12.47 -4.14 -0.18
CA ALA A 50 12.83 -5.45 -0.74
C ALA A 50 11.70 -6.49 -0.60
N SER A 51 10.78 -6.28 0.36
CA SER A 51 9.55 -7.06 0.51
C SER A 51 8.39 -6.12 0.82
N HIS A 52 7.62 -5.79 -0.20
CA HIS A 52 6.41 -4.95 -0.10
C HIS A 52 5.44 -5.48 0.99
N GLY A 53 5.19 -6.79 1.02
CA GLY A 53 4.32 -7.42 2.01
C GLY A 53 4.87 -7.37 3.44
N GLY A 54 6.19 -7.51 3.59
CA GLY A 54 6.86 -7.35 4.88
C GLY A 54 6.77 -5.91 5.39
N TYR A 55 7.04 -4.94 4.53
CA TYR A 55 6.92 -3.52 4.87
C TYR A 55 5.49 -3.15 5.26
N LEU A 56 4.50 -3.60 4.48
CA LEU A 56 3.08 -3.40 4.78
C LEU A 56 2.73 -3.95 6.16
N ALA A 57 3.18 -5.17 6.51
CA ALA A 57 2.90 -5.78 7.81
C ALA A 57 3.57 -5.04 8.98
N SER A 58 4.78 -4.53 8.80
CA SER A 58 5.55 -3.88 9.86
C SER A 58 5.21 -2.41 10.07
N ASN A 59 4.98 -1.65 9.00
CA ASN A 59 4.89 -0.19 9.05
C ASN A 59 3.48 0.37 8.84
N ILE A 60 2.57 -0.40 8.24
CA ILE A 60 1.26 0.14 7.83
C ILE A 60 0.11 -0.62 8.52
N LYS A 61 0.14 -1.96 8.48
CA LYS A 61 -0.94 -2.81 9.00
C LYS A 61 -1.07 -2.64 10.51
N GLY A 62 -2.26 -2.23 10.94
CA GLY A 62 -2.57 -2.01 12.36
C GLY A 62 -2.10 -0.65 12.90
N GLN A 63 -1.40 0.15 12.11
CA GLN A 63 -1.01 1.52 12.46
C GLN A 63 -1.94 2.57 11.85
N TYR A 64 -2.47 2.29 10.66
CA TYR A 64 -3.34 3.21 9.93
C TYR A 64 -4.75 2.66 9.79
N SER A 65 -5.73 3.57 9.80
CA SER A 65 -7.11 3.25 9.46
C SER A 65 -7.20 2.80 8.01
N TYR A 66 -8.03 1.80 7.75
CA TYR A 66 -8.20 1.26 6.41
C TYR A 66 -9.64 0.83 6.16
N SER A 67 -10.00 0.76 4.88
CA SER A 67 -11.23 0.13 4.41
C SER A 67 -10.92 -0.91 3.34
N LYS A 68 -11.82 -1.88 3.19
CA LYS A 68 -11.80 -2.82 2.07
C LYS A 68 -12.80 -2.32 1.03
N VAL A 69 -12.35 -2.26 -0.22
CA VAL A 69 -13.16 -1.84 -1.38
C VAL A 69 -13.82 -3.06 -2.03
#